data_AF-S4NV27-F1
#
_entry.id   AF-S4NV27-F1
#
_cell.length_a   1.000
_cell.length_b   1.000
_cell.length_c   1.000
_cell.angle_alpha   90.00
_cell.angle_beta   90.00
_cell.angle_gamma   90.00
#
_symmetry.space_group_name_H-M   'P 1'
#
loop_
_entity.id
_entity.type
_entity.pdbx_description
1 polymer ?
#
loop_
_entity_poly.entity_id
_entity_poly.type
_entity_poly.pdbx_seq_one_letter_code
_entity_poly.pdbx_strand_id
1 'polypeptide(L)'
;DEVLFKISKCNKKLIICGDFNVNILENNSLSIKLLNLFKTYNLSNMFMEPTRITATSATCLDNIFTNIIPISKNIISKLDSDHCGQIIQFENVKKNV
;
A
#
# COMPACT_ATOMS: atom_id res chain seq x y z
N ASP A 1 7.19 -1.25 -15.65
CA ASP A 1 5.82 -1.00 -15.16
C ASP A 1 4.72 -1.57 -16.08
N GLU A 2 5.04 -2.49 -16.99
CA GLU A 2 4.11 -3.06 -17.98
C GLU A 2 2.82 -3.65 -17.36
N VAL A 3 2.93 -4.31 -16.20
CA VAL A 3 1.76 -4.86 -15.49
C VAL A 3 0.83 -3.75 -15.03
N LEU A 4 1.36 -2.68 -14.43
CA LEU A 4 0.58 -1.52 -14.00
C LEU A 4 -0.08 -0.82 -15.19
N PHE A 5 0.65 -0.71 -16.31
CA PHE A 5 0.10 -0.20 -17.54
C PHE A 5 -1.11 -1.00 -18.01
N LYS A 6 -0.99 -2.33 -18.11
CA LYS A 6 -2.08 -3.21 -18.56
C LYS A 6 -3.32 -3.10 -17.68
N ILE A 7 -3.17 -3.14 -16.35
CA ILE A 7 -4.32 -3.08 -15.43
C ILE A 7 -4.97 -1.69 -15.36
N SER A 8 -4.19 -0.61 -15.57
CA SER A 8 -4.72 0.76 -15.55
C SER A 8 -5.69 1.04 -16.69
N LYS A 9 -5.58 0.32 -17.82
CA LYS A 9 -6.46 0.49 -18.99
C LYS A 9 -7.90 0.02 -18.76
N CYS A 10 -8.16 -0.75 -17.71
CA CYS A 10 -9.46 -1.36 -17.51
C CYS A 10 -10.50 -0.47 -16.79
N ASN A 11 -10.15 0.76 -16.40
CA ASN A 11 -10.98 1.64 -15.55
C ASN A 11 -11.59 0.91 -14.34
N LYS A 12 -10.77 0.08 -13.68
CA LYS A 12 -11.18 -0.75 -12.55
C LYS A 12 -10.76 -0.10 -11.24
N LYS A 13 -11.49 -0.47 -10.18
CA LYS A 13 -11.02 -0.32 -8.80
C LYS A 13 -9.86 -1.29 -8.59
N LEU A 14 -8.70 -0.79 -8.18
CA LEU A 14 -7.46 -1.54 -8.04
C LEU A 14 -6.97 -1.52 -6.60
N ILE A 15 -6.52 -2.66 -6.13
CA ILE A 15 -5.86 -2.84 -4.84
C ILE A 15 -4.61 -3.68 -5.12
N ILE A 16 -3.44 -3.13 -4.82
CA ILE A 16 -2.16 -3.82 -4.94
C ILE A 16 -1.52 -3.80 -3.56
N CYS A 17 -1.27 -4.95 -2.98
CA CYS A 17 -0.68 -5.07 -1.65
C CYS A 17 0.47 -6.06 -1.63
N GLY A 18 1.41 -5.87 -0.71
CA GLY A 18 2.51 -6.79 -0.48
C GLY A 18 3.72 -6.12 0.14
N ASP A 19 4.75 -6.93 0.36
CA ASP A 19 6.08 -6.50 0.78
C ASP A 19 6.88 -6.03 -0.45
N PHE A 20 7.19 -4.73 -0.49
CA PHE A 20 7.99 -4.14 -1.56
C PHE A 20 9.48 -4.13 -1.25
N ASN A 21 9.89 -4.48 -0.02
CA ASN A 21 11.26 -4.37 0.47
C ASN A 21 11.90 -2.98 0.23
N VAL A 22 11.08 -1.92 0.21
CA VAL A 22 11.50 -0.53 0.09
C VAL A 22 10.94 0.23 1.27
N ASN A 23 11.81 0.79 2.11
CA ASN A 23 11.39 1.59 3.25
C ASN A 23 10.87 2.95 2.78
N ILE A 24 9.53 3.11 2.70
CA ILE A 24 8.92 4.35 2.22
C ILE A 24 8.97 5.51 3.23
N LEU A 25 9.40 5.24 4.48
CA LEU A 25 9.65 6.29 5.47
C LEU A 25 10.98 7.01 5.22
N GLU A 26 11.90 6.40 4.47
CA GLU A 26 13.12 7.06 4.05
C GLU A 26 12.84 7.99 2.88
N ASN A 27 13.45 9.18 2.89
CA ASN A 27 13.41 10.09 1.75
C ASN A 27 14.63 9.84 0.84
N ASN A 28 14.63 8.69 0.15
CA ASN A 28 15.71 8.26 -0.72
C ASN A 28 15.21 8.06 -2.17
N SER A 29 16.13 7.88 -3.11
CA SER A 29 15.78 7.77 -4.53
C SER A 29 14.88 6.57 -4.84
N LEU A 30 15.01 5.47 -4.08
CA LEU A 30 14.25 4.24 -4.28
C LEU A 30 12.81 4.38 -3.79
N SER A 31 12.60 4.94 -2.59
CA SER A 31 11.27 5.20 -2.05
C SER A 31 10.52 6.23 -2.89
N ILE A 32 11.19 7.32 -3.30
CA ILE A 32 10.62 8.32 -4.20
C ILE A 32 10.21 7.69 -5.54
N LYS A 33 11.06 6.84 -6.12
CA LYS A 33 10.77 6.17 -7.39
C LYS A 33 9.57 5.22 -7.27
N LEU A 34 9.48 4.45 -6.18
CA LEU A 34 8.35 3.54 -5.94
C LEU A 34 7.03 4.31 -5.78
N LEU A 35 7.01 5.34 -4.91
CA LEU A 35 5.82 6.15 -4.67
C LEU A 35 5.38 6.87 -5.94
N ASN A 36 6.31 7.46 -6.70
CA ASN A 36 6.00 8.11 -7.96
C ASN A 36 5.48 7.12 -9.01
N LEU A 37 6.05 5.91 -9.08
CA LEU A 37 5.57 4.88 -10.00
C LEU A 37 4.10 4.54 -9.74
N PHE A 38 3.70 4.29 -8.50
CA PHE A 38 2.28 4.01 -8.21
C PHE A 38 1.39 5.23 -8.46
N LYS A 39 1.89 6.43 -8.14
CA LYS A 39 1.18 7.69 -8.35
C LYS A 39 0.88 7.96 -9.83
N THR A 40 1.75 7.61 -10.78
CA THR A 40 1.46 7.77 -12.22
C THR A 40 0.29 6.93 -12.70
N TYR A 41 -0.08 5.88 -11.96
CA TYR A 41 -1.24 5.02 -12.21
C TYR A 41 -2.45 5.36 -11.33
N ASN A 42 -2.46 6.54 -10.70
CA ASN A 42 -3.50 7.00 -9.76
C ASN A 42 -3.68 6.06 -8.55
N LEU A 43 -2.60 5.42 -8.11
CA LEU A 43 -2.59 4.55 -6.94
C LEU A 43 -1.84 5.26 -5.81
N SER A 44 -2.54 5.50 -4.71
CA SER A 44 -1.96 6.11 -3.49
C SER A 44 -1.55 5.02 -2.51
N ASN A 45 -0.43 5.21 -1.81
CA ASN A 45 -0.05 4.36 -0.68
C ASN A 45 -1.00 4.61 0.50
N MET A 46 -1.44 3.55 1.15
CA MET A 46 -2.37 3.66 2.28
C MET A 46 -1.66 3.87 3.61
N PHE A 47 -0.42 3.42 3.77
CA PHE A 47 0.31 3.54 5.04
C PHE A 47 1.56 4.41 4.91
N MET A 48 1.87 5.15 5.97
CA MET A 48 3.09 5.94 6.20
C MET A 48 3.56 5.73 7.65
N GLU A 49 3.43 4.50 8.13
CA GLU A 49 3.75 4.06 9.49
C GLU A 49 4.51 2.71 9.42
N PRO A 50 5.31 2.33 10.42
CA PRO A 50 6.07 1.08 10.39
C PRO A 50 5.19 -0.17 10.21
N THR A 51 5.59 -1.01 9.27
CA THR A 51 4.96 -2.31 8.94
C THR A 51 5.90 -3.49 9.20
N ARG A 52 7.18 -3.23 9.48
CA ARG A 52 8.12 -4.18 10.03
C ARG A 52 8.83 -3.56 11.22
N ILE A 53 8.80 -4.24 12.36
CA ILE A 53 9.40 -3.79 13.62
C ILE A 53 10.32 -4.89 14.12
N THR A 54 11.61 -4.56 14.21
CA THR A 54 12.63 -5.43 14.79
C THR A 54 13.14 -4.82 16.10
N ALA A 55 14.10 -5.48 16.75
CA ALA A 55 14.74 -4.94 17.95
C ALA A 55 15.50 -3.62 17.71
N THR A 56 15.91 -3.34 16.47
CA THR A 56 16.80 -2.21 16.12
C THR A 56 16.23 -1.28 15.06
N SER A 57 15.08 -1.59 14.47
CA SER A 57 14.51 -0.81 13.38
C SER A 57 12.98 -0.83 13.35
N ALA A 58 12.41 0.22 12.79
CA ALA A 58 11.00 0.33 12.47
C ALA A 58 10.88 0.89 11.04
N THR A 59 10.49 0.04 10.09
CA THR A 59 10.47 0.37 8.66
C THR A 59 9.09 0.14 8.07
N CYS A 60 8.76 0.85 7.00
CA CYS A 60 7.51 0.64 6.25
C CYS A 60 7.86 -0.03 4.91
N LEU A 61 7.83 -1.38 4.88
CA LEU A 61 8.19 -2.19 3.71
C LEU A 61 6.95 -2.70 2.97
N ASP A 62 5.92 -3.07 3.73
CA ASP A 62 4.62 -3.45 3.21
C ASP A 62 3.72 -2.23 2.95
N ASN A 63 2.97 -2.25 1.86
CA ASN A 63 1.93 -1.25 1.64
C ASN A 63 0.74 -1.80 0.87
N ILE A 64 -0.35 -1.04 0.90
CA ILE A 64 -1.49 -1.22 0.01
C ILE A 64 -1.60 0.04 -0.86
N PHE A 65 -1.46 -0.13 -2.17
CA PHE A 65 -1.64 0.91 -3.17
C PHE A 65 -3.01 0.76 -3.83
N THR A 66 -3.81 1.83 -3.83
CA THR A 66 -5.18 1.77 -4.37
C THR A 66 -5.63 3.10 -4.96
N ASN A 67 -6.56 3.04 -5.91
CA ASN A 67 -7.30 4.19 -6.45
C ASN A 67 -8.68 4.35 -5.80
N ILE A 68 -8.95 3.64 -4.71
CA ILE A 68 -10.20 3.68 -3.97
C ILE A 68 -9.92 4.40 -2.65
N ILE A 69 -10.79 5.32 -2.25
CA ILE A 69 -10.70 5.95 -0.93
C ILE A 69 -11.26 4.96 0.11
N PRO A 70 -10.45 4.46 1.06
CA PRO A 70 -10.96 3.61 2.13
C PRO A 70 -11.72 4.45 3.16
N ILE A 71 -12.68 3.82 3.85
CA ILE A 71 -13.37 4.44 5.00
C ILE A 71 -12.52 4.36 6.28
N SER A 72 -11.64 3.36 6.36
CA SER A 72 -10.69 3.23 7.47
C SER A 72 -9.48 2.39 7.05
N LYS A 73 -8.36 2.62 7.74
CA LYS A 73 -7.13 1.86 7.60
C LYS A 73 -6.51 1.65 8.98
N ASN A 74 -5.92 0.47 9.22
CA ASN A 74 -5.28 0.13 10.49
C ASN A 74 -4.08 -0.79 10.28
N ILE A 75 -3.09 -0.66 11.15
CA ILE A 75 -1.99 -1.61 11.29
C ILE A 75 -2.34 -2.61 12.40
N ILE A 76 -2.20 -3.90 12.12
CA ILE A 76 -2.30 -4.97 13.11
C ILE A 76 -0.87 -5.32 13.57
N SER A 77 -0.52 -4.89 14.78
CA SER A 77 0.76 -5.24 15.42
C SER A 77 0.59 -6.45 16.35
N LYS A 78 1.71 -6.94 16.91
CA LYS A 78 1.77 -8.07 17.87
C LYS A 78 1.33 -9.41 17.27
N LEU A 79 1.72 -9.65 16.02
CA LEU A 79 1.69 -10.97 15.42
C LEU A 79 2.98 -11.72 15.81
N ASP A 80 3.03 -13.03 15.57
CA ASP A 80 4.22 -13.86 15.82
C ASP A 80 5.38 -13.59 14.80
N SER A 81 5.25 -12.53 13.99
CA SER A 81 6.19 -12.10 12.96
C SER A 81 6.75 -10.70 13.30
N ASP A 82 7.92 -10.36 12.76
CA ASP A 82 8.45 -9.00 12.77
C ASP A 82 7.70 -8.07 11.81
N HIS A 83 6.89 -8.60 10.90
CA HIS A 83 5.94 -7.84 10.09
C HIS A 83 4.58 -7.67 10.79
N CYS A 84 4.00 -6.50 10.59
CA CYS A 84 2.64 -6.13 11.00
C CYS A 84 1.65 -6.38 9.85
N GLY A 85 0.44 -6.80 10.20
CA GLY A 85 -0.66 -6.89 9.24
C GLY A 85 -1.21 -5.51 8.85
N GLN A 86 -1.84 -5.42 7.69
CA GLN A 86 -2.49 -4.20 7.19
C GLN A 86 -3.96 -4.46 6.89
N ILE A 87 -4.85 -3.61 7.40
CA ILE A 87 -6.28 -3.65 7.09
C ILE A 87 -6.69 -2.32 6.46
N ILE A 88 -7.42 -2.40 5.35
CA ILE A 88 -8.21 -1.29 4.83
C ILE A 88 -9.66 -1.73 4.65
N GLN A 89 -10.59 -0.85 4.95
CA GLN A 89 -12.01 -1.09 4.80
C GLN A 89 -12.58 -0.13 3.76
N PHE A 90 -13.50 -0.63 2.96
CA PHE A 90 -14.22 0.17 1.96
C PHE A 90 -15.71 0.17 2.28
N GLU A 91 -16.39 1.24 1.89
CA GLU A 91 -17.84 1.26 1.89
C GLU A 91 -18.36 0.27 0.85
N ASN A 92 -19.39 -0.49 1.23
CA ASN A 92 -20.02 -1.41 0.32
C ASN A 92 -20.86 -0.62 -0.69
N VAL A 93 -20.37 -0.49 -1.92
CA VAL A 93 -21.16 0.12 -2.98
C VAL A 93 -22.25 -0.88 -3.36
N LYS A 94 -23.46 -0.70 -2.84
CA LYS A 94 -24.63 -1.40 -3.35
C LYS A 94 -24.70 -1.15 -4.85
N LYS A 95 -24.62 -2.19 -5.66
CA LYS A 95 -25.07 -2.08 -7.05
C LYS A 95 -26.55 -1.76 -6.97
N ASN A 96 -26.94 -0.59 -7.48
CA ASN A 96 -28.32 -0.38 -7.88
C ASN A 96 -28.56 -1.40 -9.00
N VAL A 97 -29.25 -2.50 -8.67
CA VAL A 97 -29.81 -3.45 -9.63
C VAL A 97 -31.10 -2.85 -10.16
#